data_AF-A0A7C3C5E6-F1
#
_entry.id   AF-A0A7C3C5E6-F1
#
_cell.length_a   1.000
_cell.length_b   1.000
_cell.length_c   1.000
_cell.angle_alpha   90.00
_cell.angle_beta   90.00
_cell.angle_gamma   90.00
#
_symmetry.space_group_name_H-M   'P 1'
#
loop_
_entity.id
_entity.type
_entity.pdbx_description
1 polymer ?
#
loop_
_entity_poly.entity_id
_entity_poly.type
_entity_poly.pdbx_seq_one_letter_code
_entity_poly.pdbx_strand_id
1 'polypeptide(L)'
;MALPNLDRQLLQRCLARKPGAWERFVDRFLGLVLHVVQHTAHARSIRLSKEDTDDLVADVFLTIIDDDFALLRRFRGESSLATYLTVIARRIVVRELLKRQPSVPLGRVAPPAEPRGQAAEKRIEDREEIERLLSHLKGLEADVVRMYHLEGRSYREISSRTGIPENSIGPTLSRARQKLRQVARD
;
A
#
# COMPACT_ATOMS: atom_id res chain seq x y z
N MET A 1 -8.54 -15.25 -16.65
CA MET A 1 -8.78 -14.79 -15.26
C MET A 1 -8.43 -15.90 -14.27
N ALA A 2 -7.13 -16.18 -14.04
CA ALA A 2 -6.64 -17.35 -13.28
C ALA A 2 -5.61 -17.02 -12.16
N LEU A 3 -5.20 -15.75 -12.05
CA LEU A 3 -4.12 -15.30 -11.17
C LEU A 3 -4.45 -15.33 -9.65
N PRO A 4 -5.68 -15.03 -9.19
CA PRO A 4 -5.99 -15.02 -7.74
C PRO A 4 -5.85 -16.39 -7.06
N ASN A 5 -6.11 -17.48 -7.79
CA ASN A 5 -6.01 -18.83 -7.26
C ASN A 5 -4.55 -19.29 -7.12
N LEU A 6 -3.67 -18.89 -8.05
CA LEU A 6 -2.25 -19.22 -7.99
C LEU A 6 -1.57 -18.52 -6.81
N ASP A 7 -1.86 -17.23 -6.61
CA ASP A 7 -1.29 -16.45 -5.50
C ASP A 7 -1.76 -17.01 -4.13
N ARG A 8 -3.03 -17.43 -4.03
CA ARG A 8 -3.56 -18.07 -2.81
C ARG A 8 -2.92 -19.44 -2.54
N GLN A 9 -2.71 -20.26 -3.57
CA GLN A 9 -2.01 -21.54 -3.42
C GLN A 9 -0.55 -21.34 -3.01
N LEU A 10 0.13 -20.37 -3.61
CA LEU A 10 1.52 -20.03 -3.28
C LEU A 10 1.62 -19.57 -1.81
N LEU A 11 0.72 -18.68 -1.37
CA LEU A 11 0.59 -18.27 0.02
C LEU A 11 0.42 -19.48 0.97
N GLN A 12 -0.52 -20.39 0.68
CA GLN A 12 -0.73 -21.57 1.52
C GLN A 12 0.52 -22.44 1.61
N ARG A 13 1.26 -22.59 0.51
CA ARG A 13 2.54 -23.33 0.50
C ARG A 13 3.61 -22.63 1.34
N CYS A 14 3.68 -21.30 1.33
CA CYS A 14 4.58 -20.53 2.21
C CYS A 14 4.23 -20.76 3.69
N LEU A 15 2.95 -20.61 4.04
CA LEU A 15 2.47 -20.82 5.43
C LEU A 15 2.67 -22.26 5.92
N ALA A 16 2.62 -23.23 5.00
CA ALA A 16 2.92 -24.63 5.27
C ALA A 16 4.42 -24.99 5.16
N ARG A 17 5.31 -23.99 5.00
CA ARG A 17 6.78 -24.14 4.89
C ARG A 17 7.22 -25.17 3.86
N LYS A 18 6.51 -25.24 2.72
CA LYS A 18 6.88 -26.17 1.66
C LYS A 18 8.21 -25.74 1.01
N PRO A 19 9.11 -26.69 0.68
CA PRO A 19 10.36 -26.39 0.01
C PRO A 19 10.16 -25.53 -1.25
N GLY A 20 10.99 -24.48 -1.35
CA GLY A 20 10.97 -23.47 -2.41
C GLY A 20 9.67 -22.71 -2.62
N ALA A 21 8.74 -22.75 -1.66
CA ALA A 21 7.55 -21.89 -1.71
C ALA A 21 7.93 -20.41 -1.52
N TRP A 22 8.88 -20.13 -0.64
CA TRP A 22 9.34 -18.77 -0.38
C TRP A 22 10.10 -18.17 -1.57
N GLU A 23 11.04 -18.88 -2.19
CA GLU A 23 11.73 -18.38 -3.38
C GLU A 23 10.73 -18.01 -4.48
N ARG A 24 9.78 -18.91 -4.79
CA ARG A 24 8.71 -18.64 -5.77
C ARG A 24 7.82 -17.45 -5.37
N PHE A 25 7.60 -17.22 -4.08
CA PHE A 25 6.86 -16.07 -3.58
C PHE A 25 7.64 -14.78 -3.81
N VAL A 26 8.94 -14.78 -3.50
CA VAL A 26 9.82 -13.65 -3.79
C VAL A 26 9.84 -13.37 -5.29
N ASP A 27 10.12 -14.35 -6.14
CA ASP A 27 10.15 -14.20 -7.59
C ASP A 27 8.84 -13.62 -8.15
N ARG A 28 7.71 -14.09 -7.63
CA ARG A 28 6.37 -13.64 -8.04
C ARG A 28 6.11 -12.17 -7.69
N PHE A 29 6.55 -11.71 -6.51
CA PHE A 29 6.21 -10.38 -5.98
C PHE A 29 7.38 -9.38 -6.01
N LEU A 30 8.57 -9.79 -6.44
CA LEU A 30 9.76 -8.94 -6.49
C LEU A 30 9.53 -7.68 -7.33
N GLY A 31 8.98 -7.84 -8.53
CA GLY A 31 8.66 -6.70 -9.40
C GLY A 31 7.66 -5.73 -8.78
N LEU A 32 6.69 -6.24 -8.01
CA LEU A 32 5.72 -5.42 -7.29
C LEU A 32 6.39 -4.62 -6.16
N VAL A 33 7.24 -5.28 -5.36
CA VAL A 33 7.94 -4.63 -4.26
C VAL A 33 8.91 -3.57 -4.79
N LEU A 34 9.68 -3.88 -5.84
CA LEU A 34 10.56 -2.93 -6.53
C LEU A 34 9.80 -1.69 -7.01
N HIS A 35 8.66 -1.89 -7.67
CA HIS A 35 7.81 -0.80 -8.12
C HIS A 35 7.35 0.08 -6.95
N VAL A 36 6.92 -0.53 -5.84
CA VAL A 36 6.51 0.20 -4.63
C VAL A 36 7.65 1.01 -4.03
N VAL A 37 8.86 0.45 -3.95
CA VAL A 37 10.06 1.15 -3.45
C VAL A 37 10.34 2.39 -4.29
N GLN A 38 10.47 2.20 -5.61
CA GLN A 38 10.80 3.27 -6.55
C GLN A 38 9.72 4.36 -6.58
N HIS A 39 8.45 3.97 -6.66
CA HIS A 39 7.33 4.91 -6.65
C HIS A 39 7.27 5.71 -5.35
N THR A 40 7.48 5.05 -4.20
CA THR A 40 7.44 5.70 -2.89
C THR A 40 8.58 6.71 -2.71
N ALA A 41 9.79 6.38 -3.19
CA ALA A 41 10.93 7.28 -3.18
C ALA A 41 10.74 8.48 -4.11
N HIS A 42 10.29 8.22 -5.36
CA HIS A 42 9.99 9.26 -6.33
C HIS A 42 8.91 10.23 -5.83
N ALA A 43 7.83 9.72 -5.23
CA ALA A 43 6.77 10.55 -4.66
C ALA A 43 7.25 11.46 -3.52
N ARG A 44 8.37 11.12 -2.87
CA ARG A 44 9.02 11.89 -1.79
C ARG A 44 10.22 12.70 -2.27
N SER A 45 10.49 12.73 -3.57
CA SER A 45 11.67 13.37 -4.16
C SER A 45 12.99 12.85 -3.59
N ILE A 46 13.01 11.59 -3.14
CA ILE A 46 14.22 10.91 -2.63
C ILE A 46 14.85 10.16 -3.81
N ARG A 47 16.13 10.42 -4.08
CA ARG A 47 16.91 9.58 -4.99
C ARG A 47 17.47 8.41 -4.19
N LEU A 48 17.23 7.20 -4.70
CA LEU A 48 17.81 5.99 -4.17
C LEU A 48 18.94 5.51 -5.07
N SER A 49 20.02 5.04 -4.47
CA SER A 49 20.98 4.21 -5.19
C SER A 49 20.38 2.84 -5.50
N LYS A 50 21.09 2.05 -6.32
CA LYS A 50 20.71 0.65 -6.53
C LYS A 50 20.78 -0.15 -5.22
N GLU A 51 21.83 0.07 -4.44
CA GLU A 51 22.02 -0.58 -3.13
C GLU A 51 20.90 -0.24 -2.16
N ASP A 52 20.51 1.04 -2.05
CA ASP A 52 19.36 1.43 -1.21
C ASP A 52 18.05 0.76 -1.65
N THR A 53 17.87 0.59 -2.96
CA THR A 53 16.68 -0.06 -3.50
C THR A 53 16.67 -1.54 -3.14
N ASP A 54 17.79 -2.23 -3.33
CA ASP A 54 17.96 -3.65 -3.02
C ASP A 54 17.78 -3.90 -1.50
N ASP A 55 18.33 -3.03 -0.65
CA ASP A 55 18.14 -3.07 0.80
C ASP A 55 16.66 -2.91 1.20
N LEU A 56 15.97 -1.91 0.66
CA LEU A 56 14.56 -1.67 0.98
C LEU A 56 13.66 -2.82 0.52
N VAL A 57 13.97 -3.44 -0.62
CA VAL A 57 13.28 -4.64 -1.08
C VAL A 57 13.53 -5.79 -0.12
N ALA A 58 14.78 -6.00 0.31
CA ALA A 58 15.12 -7.02 1.29
C ALA A 58 14.39 -6.79 2.62
N ASP A 59 14.37 -5.56 3.14
CA ASP A 59 13.65 -5.18 4.35
C ASP A 59 12.16 -5.51 4.28
N VAL A 60 11.54 -5.28 3.11
CA VAL A 60 10.13 -5.66 2.88
C VAL A 60 9.93 -7.16 2.99
N PHE A 61 10.74 -7.96 2.29
CA PHE A 61 10.60 -9.41 2.31
C PHE A 61 10.97 -10.03 3.67
N LEU A 62 11.99 -9.50 4.35
CA LEU A 62 12.35 -9.88 5.71
C LEU A 62 11.19 -9.62 6.68
N THR A 63 10.55 -8.45 6.59
CA THR A 63 9.38 -8.13 7.42
C THR A 63 8.19 -9.04 7.10
N ILE A 64 8.03 -9.50 5.85
CA ILE A 64 6.95 -10.42 5.45
C ILE A 64 7.13 -11.81 6.07
N ILE A 65 8.38 -12.31 6.15
CA ILE A 65 8.68 -13.64 6.71
C ILE A 65 8.83 -13.62 8.25
N ASP A 66 9.05 -12.45 8.84
CA ASP A 66 9.19 -12.25 10.28
C ASP A 66 7.97 -12.78 11.07
N ASP A 67 8.21 -13.17 12.32
CA ASP A 67 7.19 -13.74 13.23
C ASP A 67 6.36 -14.87 12.58
N ASP A 68 7.05 -15.83 11.93
CA ASP A 68 6.44 -16.96 11.22
C ASP A 68 5.35 -16.54 10.22
N PHE A 69 5.68 -15.59 9.34
CA PHE A 69 4.76 -15.03 8.35
C PHE A 69 3.52 -14.39 8.97
N ALA A 70 3.62 -13.76 10.16
CA ALA A 70 2.48 -13.18 10.88
C ALA A 70 1.63 -12.24 10.00
N LEU A 71 2.27 -11.45 9.14
CA LEU A 71 1.57 -10.58 8.19
C LEU A 71 0.73 -11.39 7.19
N LEU A 72 1.32 -12.41 6.56
CA LEU A 72 0.60 -13.25 5.61
C LEU A 72 -0.52 -14.07 6.29
N ARG A 73 -0.34 -14.48 7.55
CA ARG A 73 -1.38 -15.17 8.34
C ARG A 73 -2.58 -14.26 8.66
N ARG A 74 -2.36 -12.95 8.75
CA ARG A 74 -3.44 -11.95 8.98
C ARG A 74 -4.22 -11.62 7.71
N PHE A 75 -3.78 -12.10 6.55
CA PHE A 75 -4.48 -11.89 5.29
C PHE A 75 -5.82 -12.65 5.25
N ARG A 76 -6.93 -11.90 5.20
CA ARG A 76 -8.29 -12.44 5.23
C ARG A 76 -8.88 -12.78 3.86
N GLY A 77 -8.14 -12.53 2.77
CA GLY A 77 -8.64 -12.76 1.42
C GLY A 77 -9.76 -11.81 0.97
N GLU A 78 -9.99 -10.73 1.73
CA GLU A 78 -10.97 -9.69 1.38
C GLU A 78 -10.47 -8.73 0.29
N SER A 79 -9.29 -9.01 -0.27
CA SER A 79 -8.64 -8.30 -1.37
C SER A 79 -7.63 -9.22 -2.05
N SER A 80 -6.95 -8.75 -3.09
CA SER A 80 -5.89 -9.52 -3.77
C SER A 80 -4.64 -9.61 -2.88
N LEU A 81 -3.89 -10.72 -2.98
CA LEU A 81 -2.63 -10.84 -2.23
C LEU A 81 -1.61 -9.79 -2.67
N ALA A 82 -1.50 -9.56 -3.98
CA ALA A 82 -0.61 -8.55 -4.56
C ALA A 82 -0.75 -7.20 -3.87
N THR A 83 -1.98 -6.78 -3.59
CA THR A 83 -2.17 -5.44 -3.07
C THR A 83 -2.19 -5.37 -1.56
N TYR A 84 -2.58 -6.45 -0.88
CA TYR A 84 -2.24 -6.58 0.53
C TYR A 84 -0.73 -6.37 0.73
N LEU A 85 0.10 -6.97 -0.13
CA LEU A 85 1.55 -6.79 -0.14
C LEU A 85 1.96 -5.37 -0.54
N THR A 86 1.31 -4.73 -1.53
CA THR A 86 1.58 -3.32 -1.87
C THR A 86 1.42 -2.39 -0.68
N VAL A 87 0.35 -2.56 0.12
CA VAL A 87 0.08 -1.74 1.31
C VAL A 87 1.16 -1.95 2.38
N ILE A 88 1.51 -3.21 2.65
CA ILE A 88 2.55 -3.57 3.61
C ILE A 88 3.92 -3.05 3.17
N ALA A 89 4.32 -3.37 1.94
CA ALA A 89 5.59 -2.97 1.36
C ALA A 89 5.75 -1.45 1.45
N ARG A 90 4.73 -0.69 1.05
CA ARG A 90 4.78 0.76 1.15
C ARG A 90 4.93 1.25 2.58
N ARG A 91 4.23 0.65 3.55
CA ARG A 91 4.35 1.03 4.97
C ARG A 91 5.77 0.84 5.47
N ILE A 92 6.39 -0.27 5.11
CA ILE A 92 7.78 -0.60 5.46
C ILE A 92 8.73 0.40 4.80
N VAL A 93 8.61 0.59 3.49
CA VAL A 93 9.47 1.52 2.74
C VAL A 93 9.38 2.94 3.29
N VAL A 94 8.17 3.46 3.54
CA VAL A 94 8.02 4.80 4.13
C VAL A 94 8.70 4.89 5.50
N ARG A 95 8.55 3.87 6.34
CA ARG A 95 9.19 3.83 7.67
C ARG A 95 10.71 3.86 7.54
N GLU A 96 11.29 3.05 6.66
CA GLU A 96 12.74 2.98 6.49
C GLU A 96 13.30 4.24 5.84
N LEU A 97 12.62 4.82 4.85
CA LEU A 97 13.02 6.10 4.25
C LEU A 97 13.02 7.26 5.27
N LEU A 98 12.07 7.27 6.21
CA LEU A 98 12.03 8.29 7.28
C LEU A 98 13.16 8.12 8.29
N LYS A 99 13.57 6.89 8.60
CA LYS A 99 14.73 6.63 9.48
C LYS A 99 16.06 7.01 8.82
N ARG A 100 16.17 6.87 7.50
CA ARG A 100 17.40 7.16 6.72
C ARG A 100 17.60 8.66 6.47
N GLN A 101 16.65 9.55 6.80
CA GLN A 101 16.89 10.99 6.71
C GLN A 101 17.82 11.46 7.84
N PRO A 102 18.86 12.26 7.54
CA PRO A 102 19.68 12.89 8.56
C PRO A 102 18.77 13.70 9.49
N SER A 103 18.84 13.41 10.78
CA SER A 103 18.07 14.07 11.82
C SER A 103 18.26 15.60 11.75
N VAL A 104 17.25 16.33 11.30
CA VAL A 104 17.05 17.70 11.76
C VAL A 104 16.61 17.58 13.22
N PRO A 105 17.31 18.19 14.19
CA PRO A 105 16.94 18.06 15.60
C PRO A 105 15.68 18.89 15.86
N LEU A 106 14.51 18.26 15.78
CA LEU A 106 13.27 18.78 16.32
C LEU A 106 12.77 17.78 17.35
N GLY A 107 12.71 18.25 18.59
CA GLY A 107 12.59 17.45 19.81
C GLY A 107 11.45 16.43 19.77
N ARG A 108 11.72 15.29 20.41
CA ARG A 108 10.77 14.28 20.92
C ARG A 108 9.37 14.39 20.30
N VAL A 109 9.24 13.95 19.05
CA VAL A 109 7.94 13.54 18.54
C VAL A 109 7.74 12.12 19.07
N ALA A 110 6.96 12.02 20.15
CA ALA A 110 6.35 10.75 20.55
C ALA A 110 5.77 10.05 19.31
N PRO A 111 5.77 8.70 19.23
CA PRO A 111 5.16 8.00 18.10
C PRO A 111 3.79 8.62 17.87
N PRO A 112 3.45 9.09 16.65
CA PRO A 112 2.13 9.66 16.43
C PRO A 112 1.15 8.54 16.77
N ALA A 113 0.44 8.72 17.88
CA ALA A 113 -0.70 7.93 18.22
C ALA A 113 -1.59 7.96 16.98
N GLU A 114 -1.83 6.78 16.40
CA GLU A 114 -2.81 6.62 15.36
C GLU A 114 -4.08 7.37 15.79
N PRO A 115 -4.78 8.08 14.88
CA PRO A 115 -6.17 8.37 15.14
C PRO A 115 -6.87 7.00 15.20
N ARG A 116 -6.98 6.45 16.42
CA ARG A 116 -7.93 5.41 16.75
C ARG A 116 -9.30 6.00 16.44
N GLY A 117 -9.87 5.55 15.32
CA GLY A 117 -11.22 5.93 14.93
C GLY A 117 -11.29 6.62 13.59
N GLN A 118 -11.14 5.83 12.52
CA GLN A 118 -12.04 5.79 11.37
C GLN A 118 -11.58 4.60 10.52
N ALA A 119 -12.55 3.82 10.03
CA ALA A 119 -12.35 2.51 9.41
C ALA A 119 -11.10 2.46 8.51
N ALA A 120 -10.28 1.42 8.66
CA ALA A 120 -9.12 1.19 7.81
C ALA A 120 -9.55 1.22 6.33
N GLU A 121 -9.38 2.37 5.69
CA GLU A 121 -9.74 2.55 4.30
C GLU A 121 -8.82 1.70 3.46
N LYS A 122 -9.36 0.59 3.00
CA LYS A 122 -8.69 -0.26 2.03
C LYS A 122 -8.33 0.61 0.82
N ARG A 123 -7.18 0.37 0.22
CA ARG A 123 -6.93 0.88 -1.12
C ARG A 123 -7.72 0.04 -2.12
N ILE A 124 -8.27 0.67 -3.16
CA ILE A 124 -8.70 -0.08 -4.34
C ILE A 124 -7.40 -0.49 -5.04
N GLU A 125 -7.42 -1.72 -5.50
CA GLU A 125 -6.24 -2.53 -5.76
C GLU A 125 -6.06 -2.79 -7.26
N ASP A 126 -7.19 -2.77 -7.98
CA ASP A 126 -7.28 -2.96 -9.41
C ASP A 126 -7.29 -1.58 -10.09
N ARG A 127 -6.33 -1.36 -11.00
CA ARG A 127 -6.20 -0.11 -11.75
C ARG A 127 -7.39 0.12 -12.69
N GLU A 128 -7.93 -0.92 -13.30
CA GLU A 128 -9.12 -0.80 -14.15
C GLU A 128 -10.36 -0.46 -13.31
N GLU A 129 -10.44 -0.99 -12.08
CA GLU A 129 -11.49 -0.65 -11.12
C GLU A 129 -11.37 0.81 -10.66
N ILE A 130 -10.15 1.31 -10.45
CA ILE A 130 -9.89 2.71 -10.13
C ILE A 130 -10.22 3.62 -11.32
N GLU A 131 -9.84 3.26 -12.54
CA GLU A 131 -10.15 4.05 -13.74
C GLU A 131 -11.65 4.08 -14.00
N ARG A 132 -12.36 2.95 -13.82
CA ARG A 132 -13.83 2.90 -13.84
C ARG A 132 -14.44 3.78 -12.76
N LEU A 133 -13.92 3.74 -11.53
CA LEU A 133 -14.36 4.63 -10.46
C LEU A 133 -14.21 6.11 -10.84
N LEU A 134 -13.03 6.48 -11.33
CA LEU A 134 -12.70 7.85 -11.71
C LEU A 134 -13.57 8.36 -12.87
N SER A 135 -14.04 7.49 -13.77
CA SER A 135 -14.97 7.87 -14.83
C SER A 135 -16.37 8.28 -14.31
N HIS A 136 -16.75 7.84 -13.10
CA HIS A 136 -18.04 8.14 -12.47
C HIS A 136 -17.96 9.20 -11.36
N LEU A 137 -16.75 9.62 -10.98
CA LEU A 137 -16.53 10.69 -10.01
C LEU A 137 -16.22 12.00 -10.73
N LYS A 138 -16.64 13.13 -10.14
CA LYS A 138 -16.36 14.47 -10.68
C LYS A 138 -15.70 15.35 -9.64
N GLY A 139 -14.83 16.25 -10.10
CA GLY A 139 -14.19 17.29 -9.28
C GLY A 139 -13.28 16.74 -8.19
N LEU A 140 -13.25 17.43 -7.05
CA LEU A 140 -12.34 17.18 -5.91
C LEU A 140 -12.40 15.73 -5.38
N GLU A 141 -13.54 15.04 -5.47
CA GLU A 141 -13.65 13.63 -5.06
C GLU A 141 -12.77 12.70 -5.92
N ALA A 142 -12.75 12.91 -7.24
CA ALA A 142 -11.93 12.13 -8.16
C ALA A 142 -10.44 12.39 -7.93
N ASP A 143 -10.07 13.63 -7.62
CA ASP A 143 -8.68 14.01 -7.37
C ASP A 143 -8.14 13.39 -6.08
N VAL A 144 -8.94 13.35 -5.01
CA VAL A 144 -8.58 12.67 -3.75
C VAL A 144 -8.38 11.17 -3.98
N VAL A 145 -9.29 10.52 -4.71
CA VAL A 145 -9.21 9.10 -5.06
C VAL A 145 -7.97 8.80 -5.89
N ARG A 146 -7.71 9.60 -6.93
CA ARG A 146 -6.51 9.49 -7.76
C ARG A 146 -5.24 9.65 -6.93
N MET A 147 -5.16 10.72 -6.13
CA MET A 147 -3.99 10.97 -5.30
C MET A 147 -3.76 9.86 -4.28
N TYR A 148 -4.81 9.31 -3.68
CA TYR A 148 -4.66 8.28 -2.67
C TYR A 148 -4.36 6.89 -3.24
N HIS A 149 -5.05 6.49 -4.32
CA HIS A 149 -4.97 5.14 -4.88
C HIS A 149 -3.95 5.01 -6.02
N LEU A 150 -3.84 6.00 -6.90
CA LEU A 150 -2.91 5.97 -8.05
C LEU A 150 -1.57 6.62 -7.72
N GLU A 151 -1.57 7.83 -7.13
CA GLU A 151 -0.31 8.50 -6.78
C GLU A 151 0.25 8.02 -5.45
N GLY A 152 -0.57 7.37 -4.63
CA GLY A 152 -0.16 6.92 -3.32
C GLY A 152 0.26 8.08 -2.42
N ARG A 153 -0.55 9.11 -2.28
CA ARG A 153 -0.33 10.18 -1.31
C ARG A 153 -0.95 9.84 0.06
N SER A 154 -0.37 10.39 1.11
CA SER A 154 -0.92 10.36 2.47
C SER A 154 -2.04 11.39 2.61
N TYR A 155 -2.86 11.28 3.66
CA TYR A 155 -3.93 12.26 3.91
C TYR A 155 -3.37 13.67 4.07
N ARG A 156 -2.25 13.83 4.79
CA ARG A 156 -1.54 15.11 4.89
C ARG A 156 -1.16 15.70 3.54
N GLU A 157 -0.54 14.91 2.67
CA GLU A 157 -0.11 15.37 1.34
C GLU A 157 -1.31 15.72 0.44
N ILE A 158 -2.39 14.95 0.51
CA ILE A 158 -3.64 15.24 -0.21
C ILE A 158 -4.25 16.53 0.34
N SER A 159 -4.26 16.70 1.66
CA SER A 159 -4.81 17.86 2.35
C SER A 159 -4.08 19.15 1.95
N SER A 160 -2.75 19.14 2.00
CA SER A 160 -1.92 20.27 1.57
C SER A 160 -2.10 20.61 0.09
N ARG A 161 -2.41 19.64 -0.77
CA ARG A 161 -2.53 19.84 -2.23
C ARG A 161 -3.93 20.23 -2.69
N THR A 162 -4.96 19.78 -1.99
CA THR A 162 -6.38 20.03 -2.33
C THR A 162 -7.03 21.11 -1.49
N GLY A 163 -6.42 21.48 -0.35
CA GLY A 163 -7.05 22.34 0.67
C GLY A 163 -8.11 21.62 1.51
N ILE A 164 -8.38 20.34 1.26
CA ILE A 164 -9.35 19.56 2.03
C ILE A 164 -8.73 19.21 3.39
N PRO A 165 -9.42 19.43 4.52
CA PRO A 165 -8.92 19.01 5.84
C PRO A 165 -8.63 17.50 5.91
N GLU A 166 -7.55 17.09 6.60
CA GLU A 166 -7.15 15.67 6.67
C GLU A 166 -8.28 14.74 7.17
N ASN A 167 -9.09 15.23 8.12
CA ASN A 167 -10.24 14.51 8.67
C ASN A 167 -11.38 14.27 7.66
N SER A 168 -11.37 14.96 6.52
CA SER A 168 -12.40 14.89 5.48
C SER A 168 -12.00 13.95 4.35
N ILE A 169 -10.72 13.59 4.26
CA ILE A 169 -10.18 12.72 3.20
C ILE A 169 -10.71 11.30 3.36
N GLY A 170 -10.73 10.79 4.60
CA GLY A 170 -11.25 9.46 4.86
C GLY A 170 -12.71 9.28 4.42
N PRO A 171 -13.63 10.09 4.96
CA PRO A 171 -15.04 10.09 4.53
C PRO A 171 -15.21 10.22 3.00
N THR A 172 -14.34 10.96 2.32
CA THR A 172 -14.35 11.13 0.86
C THR A 172 -14.00 9.83 0.13
N LEU A 173 -12.95 9.13 0.57
CA LEU A 173 -12.54 7.84 0.00
C LEU A 173 -13.58 6.74 0.28
N SER A 174 -14.19 6.74 1.48
CA SER A 174 -15.27 5.83 1.84
C SER A 174 -16.50 6.02 0.94
N ARG A 175 -16.95 7.27 0.74
CA ARG A 175 -18.06 7.60 -0.18
C ARG A 175 -17.77 7.18 -1.61
N ALA A 176 -16.56 7.44 -2.10
CA ALA A 176 -16.13 7.02 -3.43
C ALA A 176 -16.22 5.49 -3.59
N ARG A 177 -15.75 4.72 -2.60
CA ARG A 177 -15.85 3.26 -2.61
C ARG A 177 -17.30 2.75 -2.54
N GLN A 178 -18.19 3.44 -1.84
CA GLN A 178 -19.60 3.06 -1.80
C GLN A 178 -20.27 3.25 -3.18
N LYS A 179 -19.94 4.33 -3.89
CA LYS A 179 -20.38 4.56 -5.28
C LYS A 179 -19.89 3.45 -6.21
N LEU A 180 -18.65 3.00 -6.07
CA LEU A 180 -18.12 1.84 -6.82
C LEU A 180 -18.98 0.58 -6.66
N ARG A 181 -19.34 0.25 -5.41
CA ARG A 181 -20.13 -0.96 -5.09
C ARG A 181 -21.54 -0.90 -5.64
N GLN A 182 -22.09 0.31 -5.77
CA GLN A 182 -23.40 0.52 -6.38
C GLN A 182 -23.33 0.26 -7.89
N VAL A 183 -22.32 0.82 -8.57
CA VAL A 183 -22.13 0.66 -10.02
C VAL A 183 -21.73 -0.76 -10.40
N ALA A 184 -21.01 -1.50 -9.55
CA ALA A 184 -20.64 -2.90 -9.82
C ALA A 184 -21.79 -3.91 -9.62
N ARG A 185 -22.95 -3.47 -9.12
CA ARG A 185 -24.15 -4.31 -8.92
C ARG A 185 -25.20 -4.15 -10.02
N ASP A 186 -25.04 -3.14 -10.87
CA ASP A 186 -25.85 -2.90 -12.07
C ASP A 186 -25.13 -3.42 -13.32
#